data_AF-A0A938VVS5-F1
#
_entry.id   AF-A0A938VVS5-F1
#
_cell.length_a   1.000
_cell.length_b   1.000
_cell.length_c   1.000
_cell.angle_alpha   90.00
_cell.angle_beta   90.00
_cell.angle_gamma   90.00
#
_symmetry.space_group_name_H-M   'P 1'
#
loop_
_entity.id
_entity.type
_entity.pdbx_description
1 polymer ?
#
loop_
_entity_poly.entity_id
_entity_poly.type
_entity_poly.pdbx_seq_one_letter_code
_entity_poly.pdbx_strand_id
1 'polypeptide(L)' 'MPELAPAYDPSKVEDRLYRQWTERGDYRADPASPKPAFSIVIPPPNVTGILTLGHVLNNTLQDILARRA' A
#
# COMPACT_ATOMS: atom_id res chain seq x y z
N MET A 1 -16.23 -24.01 -11.31
CA MET A 1 -15.35 -22.87 -10.96
C MET A 1 -15.15 -22.06 -12.22
N PRO A 2 -15.26 -20.73 -12.20
CA PRO A 2 -14.93 -19.95 -13.39
C PRO A 2 -13.46 -20.20 -13.75
N GLU A 3 -13.22 -20.51 -15.03
CA GLU A 3 -11.89 -20.72 -15.56
C GLU A 3 -11.14 -19.37 -15.55
N LEU A 4 -9.91 -19.37 -15.04
CA LEU A 4 -9.11 -18.15 -14.96
C LEU A 4 -8.70 -17.70 -16.37
N ALA A 5 -8.67 -16.38 -16.59
CA ALA A 5 -8.16 -15.85 -17.84
C ALA A 5 -6.69 -16.29 -18.04
N PRO A 6 -6.28 -16.59 -19.28
CA PRO A 6 -4.91 -17.04 -19.57
C PRO A 6 -3.85 -15.97 -19.28
N ALA A 7 -4.25 -14.69 -19.23
CA ALA A 7 -3.39 -13.57 -18.84
C ALA A 7 -4.04 -12.76 -17.71
N TYR A 8 -3.22 -12.40 -16.72
CA TYR A 8 -3.62 -11.52 -15.63
C TYR A 8 -3.70 -10.07 -16.12
N ASP A 9 -4.78 -9.39 -15.72
CA ASP A 9 -5.04 -7.99 -16.02
C ASP A 9 -5.17 -7.22 -14.69
N PRO A 10 -4.14 -6.48 -14.26
CA PRO A 10 -4.13 -5.77 -12.98
C PRO A 10 -5.25 -4.72 -12.89
N SER A 11 -5.65 -4.12 -14.01
CA SER A 11 -6.66 -3.05 -14.05
C SER A 11 -8.03 -3.53 -13.55
N LYS A 12 -8.32 -4.83 -13.65
CA LYS A 12 -9.57 -5.44 -13.17
C LYS A 12 -9.61 -5.61 -11.65
N VAL A 13 -8.49 -5.44 -10.94
CA VAL A 13 -8.40 -5.70 -9.51
C VAL A 13 -7.88 -4.51 -8.70
N GLU A 14 -6.95 -3.73 -9.21
CA GLU A 14 -6.26 -2.68 -8.45
C GLU A 14 -7.24 -1.62 -7.91
N ASP A 15 -8.05 -1.01 -8.77
CA ASP A 15 -9.02 0.02 -8.37
C ASP A 15 -10.06 -0.50 -7.37
N ARG A 16 -10.51 -1.74 -7.58
CA ARG A 16 -11.51 -2.38 -6.70
C ARG A 16 -10.91 -2.66 -5.32
N LEU A 17 -9.69 -3.20 -5.25
CA LEU A 17 -9.02 -3.49 -4.00
C LEU A 17 -8.68 -2.21 -3.25
N TYR A 18 -8.15 -1.21 -3.95
CA TYR A 18 -7.82 0.08 -3.36
C TYR A 18 -9.05 0.74 -2.72
N ARG A 19 -10.19 0.73 -3.43
CA ARG A 19 -11.46 1.23 -2.90
C ARG A 19 -11.90 0.46 -1.66
N GLN A 20 -11.87 -0.87 -1.72
CA GLN A 20 -12.26 -1.73 -0.59
C GLN A 20 -11.41 -1.48 0.66
N TRP A 21 -10.09 -1.38 0.50
CA TRP A 21 -9.17 -1.10 1.62
C TRP A 21 -9.43 0.28 2.23
N THR A 22 -9.70 1.28 1.39
CA THR A 22 -10.00 2.64 1.84
C THR A 22 -11.33 2.70 2.60
N GLU A 23 -12.39 2.08 2.06
CA GLU A 23 -13.72 2.04 2.68
C GLU A 23 -13.73 1.31 4.03
N ARG A 24 -12.92 0.24 4.15
CA ARG A 24 -12.77 -0.50 5.41
C ARG A 24 -11.88 0.20 6.43
N GLY A 25 -11.11 1.19 5.98
CA GLY A 25 -10.11 1.86 6.81
C GLY A 25 -8.91 0.97 7.13
N ASP A 26 -8.54 0.05 6.23
CA ASP A 26 -7.47 -0.94 6.46
C ASP A 26 -6.09 -0.29 6.69
N TYR A 27 -5.92 0.97 6.31
CA TYR A 27 -4.70 1.76 6.56
C TYR A 27 -4.67 2.46 7.91
N ARG A 28 -5.74 2.37 8.72
CA ARG A 28 -5.83 3.05 10.01
C ARG A 28 -5.16 2.21 11.09
N ALA A 29 -4.11 2.75 11.70
CA ALA A 29 -3.49 2.15 12.87
C ALA A 29 -4.42 2.21 14.09
N ASP A 30 -4.50 1.11 14.83
CA ASP A 30 -5.18 1.03 16.13
C ASP A 30 -4.18 1.32 17.27
N PRO A 31 -4.30 2.48 17.96
CA PRO A 31 -3.39 2.82 19.06
C PRO A 31 -3.59 1.95 20.30
N ALA A 32 -4.71 1.22 20.41
CA ALA A 32 -4.98 0.28 21.49
C ALA A 32 -4.51 -1.15 21.18
N SER A 33 -3.94 -1.37 19.98
CA SER A 33 -3.46 -2.68 19.56
C SER A 33 -2.41 -3.23 20.54
N PRO A 34 -2.52 -4.51 20.97
CA PRO A 34 -1.53 -5.14 21.85
C PRO A 34 -0.27 -5.60 21.10
N LYS A 35 -0.21 -5.43 19.77
CA LYS A 35 0.94 -5.82 18.95
C LYS A 35 2.13 -4.90 19.21
N PRO A 36 3.38 -5.35 19.00
CA PRO A 36 4.54 -4.49 19.05
C PRO A 36 4.38 -3.27 18.14
N ALA A 37 4.65 -2.08 18.68
CA ALA A 37 4.55 -0.85 17.91
C ALA A 37 5.63 -0.82 16.83
N PHE A 38 5.24 -0.47 15.61
CA PHE A 38 6.14 -0.27 14.48
C PHE A 38 5.79 1.04 13.79
N SER A 39 6.81 1.84 13.48
CA SER A 39 6.63 3.15 12.86
C SER A 39 7.75 3.39 11.85
N ILE A 40 7.38 3.85 10.67
CA ILE A 40 8.31 4.29 9.62
C ILE A 40 8.11 5.79 9.45
N VAL A 41 9.19 6.56 9.54
CA VAL A 41 9.16 7.99 9.25
C VAL A 41 9.40 8.20 7.76
N ILE A 42 8.44 8.82 7.08
CA ILE A 42 8.60 9.31 5.72
C ILE A 42 8.90 10.80 5.81
N PRO A 43 10.07 11.28 5.36
CA PRO A 43 10.37 12.70 5.39
C PRO A 43 9.32 13.47 4.57
N PRO A 44 8.96 14.71 4.97
CA PRO A 44 7.99 15.52 4.22
C PRO A 44 8.40 15.58 2.75
N PRO A 45 7.46 15.35 1.81
CA PRO A 45 7.82 15.36 0.41
C PRO A 45 8.23 16.78 0.02
N ASN A 46 9.44 16.93 -0.53
CA ASN A 46 9.82 18.13 -1.27
C ASN A 46 9.10 18.08 -2.63
N VAL A 47 7.82 18.48 -2.65
CA VAL A 47 6.98 18.42 -3.85
C VAL A 47 7.38 19.54 -4.81
N THR A 48 8.41 19.29 -5.62
CA THR A 48 8.84 20.21 -6.69
C THR A 48 8.81 19.57 -8.09
N GLY A 49 8.37 18.31 -8.22
CA GLY A 49 8.39 17.61 -9.51
C GLY A 49 7.62 16.28 -9.55
N ILE A 50 7.87 15.50 -10.62
CA ILE A 50 7.21 14.21 -10.91
C ILE A 50 7.87 13.08 -10.13
N LEU A 51 7.07 12.08 -9.72
CA LEU A 51 7.59 10.85 -9.11
C LEU A 51 8.47 10.06 -10.09
N THR A 52 9.70 9.79 -9.66
CA THR A 52 10.63 8.90 -10.36
C THR A 52 10.54 7.46 -9.85
N LEU A 53 11.09 6.50 -10.60
CA LEU A 53 11.24 5.10 -10.16
C LEU A 53 11.91 4.95 -8.79
N GLY A 54 12.82 5.86 -8.42
CA GLY A 54 13.45 5.86 -7.09
C GLY A 54 12.44 6.08 -5.96
N HIS A 55 11.45 6.94 -6.17
CA HIS A 55 10.36 7.15 -5.21
C HIS A 55 9.49 5.91 -5.09
N VAL A 56 9.15 5.28 -6.22
CA VAL A 56 8.34 4.05 -6.25
C VAL A 56 9.03 2.93 -5.49
N LEU A 57 10.33 2.72 -5.73
CA LEU A 57 11.12 1.70 -5.03
C LEU A 57 11.17 1.96 -3.52
N ASN A 58 11.50 3.19 -3.11
CA ASN A 58 11.59 3.55 -1.70
C ASN A 58 10.25 3.35 -0.97
N ASN A 59 9.16 3.82 -1.56
CA ASN A 59 7.82 3.71 -0.95
C ASN A 59 7.33 2.25 -0.94
N THR A 60 7.63 1.46 -1.97
CA THR A 60 7.29 0.03 -2.00
C THR A 60 7.96 -0.75 -0.87
N LEU A 61 9.26 -0.50 -0.62
CA LEU A 61 9.97 -1.16 0.47
C LEU A 61 9.36 -0.81 1.83
N GLN A 62 8.98 0.46 2.03
CA GLN A 62 8.34 0.91 3.25
C GLN A 62 6.94 0.29 3.43
N ASP A 63 6.14 0.21 2.35
CA ASP A 63 4.80 -0.42 2.37
C ASP A 63 4.88 -1.92 2.70
N ILE A 64 5.87 -2.65 2.14
CA ILE A 64 6.11 -4.06 2.48
C ILE A 64 6.40 -4.24 3.98
N LEU A 65 7.23 -3.37 4.55
CA LEU A 65 7.56 -3.43 5.97
C LEU A 65 6.35 -3.07 6.85
N ALA A 66 5.57 -2.05 6.46
CA ALA A 66 4.36 -1.66 7.18
C ALA A 66 3.31 -2.78 7.21
N ARG A 67 3.18 -3.57 6.14
CA ARG A 67 2.25 -4.71 6.06
C ARG A 67 2.72 -5.94 6.81
N ARG A 68 4.02 -6.09 7.04
CA ARG A 68 4.60 -7.20 7.81
C ARG A 68 4.47 -7.02 9.32
N ALA A 69 4.50 -5.76 9.78
CA ALA A 69 4.62 -5.39 11.18
C ALA A 69 3.42 -5.80 12.06
#